data_AF-A0A0R3MLA8-F1
#
_entry.id   AF-A0A0R3MLA8-F1
#
_cell.length_a   1.000
_cell.length_b   1.000
_cell.length_c   1.000
_cell.angle_alpha   90.00
_cell.angle_beta   90.00
_cell.angle_gamma   90.00
#
_symmetry.space_group_name_H-M   'P 1'
#
loop_
_entity.id
_entity.type
_entity.pdbx_description
1 polymer ?
#
loop_
_entity_poly.entity_id
_entity_poly.type
_entity_poly.pdbx_seq_one_letter_code
_entity_poly.pdbx_strand_id
1 'polypeptide(L)'
;MAVLPIRDRNYLTERGLTFEEVDGNEKGVIFRDYVLPAGRFDQAKADILVLLPPGYPDVRPDMFFAMPWIKLSRSSQYPRAADQAHDYQGRRWQRWSRHNDQWRPGVDGIWTMLRRIDTALEAAA
;
A
#
# COMPACT_ATOMS: atom_id res chain seq x y z
N MET A 1 -17.63 8.82 4.90
CA MET A 1 -16.97 9.75 5.83
C MET A 1 -15.49 9.84 5.44
N ALA A 2 -14.81 10.93 5.75
CA ALA A 2 -13.36 11.05 5.55
C ALA A 2 -12.63 10.07 6.49
N VAL A 3 -11.84 9.16 5.93
CA VAL A 3 -11.11 8.12 6.68
C VAL A 3 -9.69 8.57 6.98
N LEU A 4 -9.08 9.33 6.06
CA LEU A 4 -7.77 9.93 6.22
C LEU A 4 -7.83 11.27 6.98
N PRO A 5 -6.84 11.53 7.86
CA PRO A 5 -6.57 12.86 8.39
C PRO A 5 -6.36 13.88 7.28
N ILE A 6 -6.70 15.14 7.54
CA ILE A 6 -6.63 16.21 6.53
C ILE A 6 -5.22 16.43 5.98
N ARG A 7 -4.18 16.27 6.83
CA ARG A 7 -2.77 16.39 6.41
C ARG A 7 -2.38 15.35 5.36
N ASP A 8 -2.81 14.11 5.55
CA ASP A 8 -2.54 13.02 4.60
C ASP A 8 -3.28 13.27 3.29
N ARG A 9 -4.56 13.65 3.36
CA ARG A 9 -5.35 13.95 2.16
C ARG A 9 -4.73 15.09 1.34
N ASN A 10 -4.29 16.16 2.01
CA ASN A 10 -3.64 17.29 1.36
C ASN A 10 -2.35 16.85 0.67
N TYR A 11 -1.49 16.08 1.35
CA TYR A 11 -0.26 15.55 0.78
C TYR A 11 -0.51 14.72 -0.49
N LEU A 12 -1.51 13.82 -0.47
CA LEU A 12 -1.85 12.98 -1.62
C LEU A 12 -2.37 13.81 -2.79
N THR A 13 -3.22 14.80 -2.49
CA THR A 13 -3.82 15.71 -3.48
C THR A 13 -2.75 16.59 -4.13
N GLU A 14 -1.85 17.16 -3.34
CA GLU A 14 -0.72 17.98 -3.81
C GLU A 14 0.24 17.18 -4.70
N ARG A 15 0.43 15.89 -4.41
CA ARG A 15 1.21 14.98 -5.27
C ARG A 15 0.48 14.53 -6.54
N GLY A 16 -0.81 14.83 -6.68
CA GLY A 16 -1.63 14.35 -7.80
C GLY A 16 -1.81 12.84 -7.82
N LEU A 17 -1.75 12.18 -6.66
CA LEU A 17 -1.99 10.74 -6.56
C LEU A 17 -3.50 10.46 -6.61
N THR A 18 -3.89 9.49 -7.42
CA THR A 18 -5.27 9.00 -7.45
C THR A 18 -5.48 8.02 -6.30
N PHE A 19 -6.33 8.37 -5.35
CA PHE A 19 -6.66 7.51 -4.20
C PHE A 19 -8.16 7.47 -3.93
N GLU A 20 -8.59 6.37 -3.31
CA GLU A 20 -9.96 6.13 -2.88
C GLU A 20 -9.95 5.80 -1.38
N GLU A 21 -10.80 6.47 -0.61
CA GLU A 21 -10.97 6.21 0.82
C GLU A 21 -12.13 5.25 1.04
N VAL A 22 -11.87 4.15 1.75
CA VAL A 22 -12.84 3.10 2.00
C VAL A 22 -13.20 3.10 3.49
N ASP A 23 -14.46 3.41 3.78
CA ASP A 23 -15.02 3.43 5.13
C ASP A 23 -15.94 2.22 5.30
N GLY A 24 -15.37 1.10 5.72
CA GLY A 24 -16.08 -0.15 5.97
C GLY A 24 -15.67 -0.77 7.31
N ASN A 25 -15.89 -2.08 7.47
CA ASN A 25 -15.46 -2.82 8.67
C ASN A 25 -13.96 -2.65 8.95
N GLU A 26 -13.17 -2.67 7.88
CA GLU A 26 -11.76 -2.28 7.91
C GLU A 26 -11.59 -1.04 7.05
N LYS A 27 -11.13 0.04 7.67
CA LYS A 27 -10.83 1.30 7.00
C LYS A 27 -9.59 1.13 6.15
N GLY A 28 -9.59 1.74 4.96
CA GLY A 28 -8.47 1.60 4.05
C GLY A 28 -8.39 2.72 3.03
N VAL A 29 -7.24 2.78 2.37
CA VAL A 29 -6.97 3.69 1.26
C VAL A 29 -6.45 2.86 0.10
N ILE A 30 -7.05 3.05 -1.06
CA ILE A 30 -6.64 2.40 -2.30
C ILE A 30 -5.97 3.46 -3.18
N PHE A 31 -4.68 3.29 -3.45
CA PHE A 31 -3.97 4.04 -4.48
C PHE A 31 -4.19 3.36 -5.82
N ARG A 32 -4.72 4.09 -6.80
CA ARG A 32 -5.00 3.55 -8.15
C ARG A 32 -3.81 3.77 -9.06
N ASP A 33 -3.58 2.82 -9.97
CA ASP A 33 -2.56 2.94 -11.02
C ASP A 33 -1.14 3.27 -10.49
N TYR A 34 -0.78 2.72 -9.31
CA TYR A 34 0.51 2.95 -8.68
C TYR A 34 1.63 2.41 -9.57
N VAL A 35 2.62 3.26 -9.89
CA VAL A 35 3.70 2.91 -10.81
C VAL A 35 4.67 1.94 -10.14
N LEU A 36 4.88 0.81 -10.78
CA LEU A 36 5.83 -0.21 -10.32
C LEU A 36 7.22 0.01 -10.96
N PRO A 37 8.31 -0.37 -10.28
CA PRO A 37 9.65 -0.35 -10.84
C PRO A 37 9.76 -1.05 -12.21
N ALA A 38 10.18 -0.30 -13.22
CA ALA A 38 10.24 -0.76 -14.60
C ALA A 38 11.14 -2.01 -14.76
N GLY A 39 10.63 -3.01 -15.49
CA GLY A 39 11.37 -4.22 -15.82
C GLY A 39 11.58 -5.21 -14.67
N ARG A 40 11.12 -4.91 -13.44
CA ARG A 40 11.22 -5.84 -12.30
C ARG A 40 10.02 -6.76 -12.16
N PHE A 41 8.85 -6.27 -12.53
CA PHE A 41 7.60 -6.97 -12.37
C PHE A 41 6.94 -7.23 -13.73
N ASP A 42 6.02 -8.19 -13.76
CA ASP A 42 5.19 -8.51 -14.92
C ASP A 42 4.16 -7.42 -15.25
N GLN A 43 3.91 -6.51 -14.29
CA GLN A 43 3.02 -5.37 -14.42
C GLN A 43 3.78 -4.05 -14.32
N ALA A 44 3.36 -3.05 -15.11
CA ALA A 44 3.90 -1.70 -15.01
C ALA A 44 3.21 -0.86 -13.92
N LYS A 45 1.97 -1.20 -13.59
CA LYS A 45 1.13 -0.50 -12.60
C LYS A 45 0.29 -1.49 -11.81
N ALA A 46 -0.05 -1.16 -10.58
CA ALA A 46 -0.99 -1.90 -9.75
C ALA A 46 -1.77 -0.97 -8.81
N ASP A 47 -2.98 -1.36 -8.43
CA ASP A 47 -3.69 -0.79 -7.30
C ASP A 47 -2.99 -1.23 -6.01
N ILE A 48 -2.77 -0.30 -5.08
CA ILE A 48 -2.19 -0.57 -3.76
C ILE A 48 -3.19 -0.21 -2.67
N LEU A 49 -3.60 -1.21 -1.88
CA LEU A 49 -4.42 -1.05 -0.70
C LEU A 49 -3.54 -0.92 0.55
N VAL A 50 -3.82 0.08 1.37
CA VAL A 50 -3.29 0.23 2.73
C VAL A 50 -4.46 0.21 3.70
N LEU A 51 -4.48 -0.79 4.59
CA LEU A 51 -5.45 -0.84 5.68
C LEU A 51 -5.02 0.09 6.80
N LEU A 52 -5.94 0.92 7.26
CA LEU A 52 -5.71 1.87 8.34
C LEU A 52 -6.17 1.24 9.67
N PRO A 53 -5.26 1.06 10.64
CA PRO A 53 -5.63 0.55 11.94
C PRO A 53 -6.50 1.56 12.71
N PRO A 54 -7.27 1.09 13.70
CA PRO A 54 -7.87 1.97 14.69
C PRO A 54 -6.79 2.84 15.36
N GLY A 55 -7.00 4.16 15.37
CA GLY A 55 -6.03 5.10 15.93
C GLY A 55 -4.96 5.61 14.96
N TYR A 56 -5.05 5.27 13.66
CA TYR A 56 -4.27 5.95 12.63
C TYR A 56 -4.51 7.48 12.69
N PRO A 57 -3.47 8.35 12.60
CA PRO A 57 -2.08 8.06 12.23
C PRO A 57 -1.13 7.75 13.41
N ASP A 58 -1.61 7.76 14.66
CA ASP A 58 -0.74 7.43 15.81
C ASP A 58 -0.42 5.93 15.88
N VAL A 59 -1.29 5.09 15.29
CA VAL A 59 -1.07 3.66 15.09
C VAL A 59 -0.65 3.39 13.64
N ARG A 60 0.42 2.61 13.48
CA ARG A 60 1.05 2.32 12.18
C ARG A 60 0.22 1.36 11.32
N PRO A 61 0.09 1.62 10.00
CA PRO A 61 -0.30 0.59 9.06
C PRO A 61 0.74 -0.54 9.03
N ASP A 62 0.27 -1.78 9.04
CA ASP A 62 1.12 -2.95 9.18
C ASP A 62 1.74 -3.36 7.83
N MET A 63 0.87 -3.62 6.85
CA MET A 63 1.19 -4.15 5.53
C MET A 63 0.55 -3.29 4.43
N PHE A 64 0.91 -3.59 3.18
CA PHE A 64 0.15 -3.16 2.02
C PHE A 64 -0.27 -4.36 1.19
N PHE A 65 -1.21 -4.14 0.29
CA PHE A 65 -1.72 -5.17 -0.59
C PHE A 65 -1.76 -4.66 -2.02
N ALA A 66 -1.47 -5.53 -3.00
CA ALA A 66 -1.40 -5.16 -4.41
C ALA A 66 -2.45 -5.90 -5.24
N MET A 67 -2.95 -5.25 -6.29
CA MET A 67 -3.79 -5.87 -7.30
C MET A 67 -3.57 -5.22 -8.68
N PRO A 68 -3.41 -5.98 -9.77
CA PRO A 68 -3.40 -7.44 -9.83
C PRO A 68 -2.22 -8.05 -9.06
N TRP A 69 -2.23 -9.37 -8.89
CA TRP A 69 -1.12 -10.08 -8.28
C TRP A 69 0.16 -9.86 -9.08
N ILE A 70 1.21 -9.40 -8.41
CA ILE A 70 2.48 -9.01 -9.02
C ILE A 70 3.45 -10.20 -8.95
N LYS A 71 4.11 -10.50 -10.07
CA LYS A 71 5.20 -11.48 -10.16
C LYS A 71 6.49 -10.81 -10.62
N LEU A 72 7.63 -11.39 -10.24
CA LEU A 72 8.93 -10.96 -10.73
C LEU A 72 9.06 -11.31 -12.21
N SER A 73 9.39 -10.32 -13.05
CA SER A 73 9.51 -10.47 -14.51
C SER A 73 10.56 -11.49 -14.92
N ARG A 74 11.65 -11.59 -14.13
CA ARG A 74 12.82 -12.43 -14.44
C ARG A 74 12.62 -13.91 -14.16
N SER A 75 11.82 -14.26 -13.16
CA SER A 75 11.68 -15.64 -12.67
C SER A 75 10.24 -16.15 -12.69
N SER A 76 9.27 -15.28 -12.98
CA SER A 76 7.83 -15.54 -12.82
C SER A 76 7.44 -16.01 -11.41
N GLN A 77 8.31 -15.82 -10.42
CA GLN A 77 8.07 -16.14 -9.02
C GLN A 77 7.39 -14.97 -8.31
N TYR A 78 6.73 -15.26 -7.20
CA TYR A 78 6.20 -14.21 -6.34
C TYR A 78 7.32 -13.48 -5.60
N PRO A 79 7.21 -12.17 -5.40
CA PRO A 79 8.10 -11.44 -4.52
C PRO A 79 8.12 -12.05 -3.12
N ARG A 80 9.27 -11.96 -2.44
CA ARG A 80 9.42 -12.53 -1.09
C ARG A 80 8.34 -12.00 -0.14
N ALA A 81 7.66 -12.93 0.54
CA ALA A 81 6.56 -12.66 1.47
C ALA A 81 5.35 -11.94 0.82
N ALA A 82 5.09 -12.24 -0.46
CA ALA A 82 3.97 -11.75 -1.24
C ALA A 82 3.18 -12.87 -1.97
N ASP A 83 3.01 -14.02 -1.33
CA ASP A 83 2.34 -15.21 -1.91
C ASP A 83 0.95 -15.50 -1.32
N GLN A 84 0.45 -14.61 -0.45
CA GLN A 84 -0.81 -14.81 0.26
C GLN A 84 -1.92 -13.88 -0.24
N ALA A 85 -3.13 -14.43 -0.32
CA ALA A 85 -4.33 -13.69 -0.64
C ALA A 85 -4.89 -12.97 0.59
N HIS A 86 -5.49 -11.81 0.36
CA HIS A 86 -6.35 -11.12 1.32
C HIS A 86 -7.60 -10.65 0.59
N ASP A 87 -8.76 -11.14 1.02
CA ASP A 87 -10.05 -10.77 0.44
C ASP A 87 -10.55 -9.49 1.12
N TYR A 88 -10.70 -8.41 0.35
CA TYR A 88 -11.14 -7.10 0.84
C TYR A 88 -12.07 -6.45 -0.19
N GLN A 89 -13.25 -6.02 0.26
CA GLN A 89 -14.30 -5.43 -0.59
C GLN A 89 -14.65 -6.30 -1.82
N GLY A 90 -14.72 -7.63 -1.63
CA GLY A 90 -15.02 -8.58 -2.71
C GLY A 90 -13.91 -8.75 -3.76
N ARG A 91 -12.75 -8.12 -3.58
CA ARG A 91 -11.57 -8.26 -4.43
C ARG A 91 -10.50 -9.04 -3.68
N ARG A 92 -9.71 -9.82 -4.43
CA ARG A 92 -8.58 -10.59 -3.88
C ARG A 92 -7.28 -9.85 -4.10
N TRP A 93 -6.66 -9.42 -3.01
CA TRP A 93 -5.41 -8.67 -3.01
C TRP A 93 -4.24 -9.58 -2.66
N GLN A 94 -3.07 -9.29 -3.24
CA GLN A 94 -1.81 -9.93 -2.87
C GLN A 94 -1.27 -9.24 -1.62
N ARG A 95 -1.05 -9.97 -0.54
CA ARG A 95 -0.56 -9.42 0.73
C ARG A 95 0.95 -9.26 0.73
N TRP A 96 1.45 -8.07 1.03
CA TRP A 96 2.88 -7.78 1.17
C TRP A 96 3.25 -7.50 2.62
N SER A 97 3.87 -8.49 3.28
CA SER A 97 4.29 -8.38 4.68
C SER A 97 5.68 -7.76 4.80
N ARG A 98 5.73 -6.44 5.06
CA ARG A 98 6.95 -5.66 5.27
C ARG A 98 6.80 -4.77 6.50
N HIS A 99 6.92 -5.39 7.68
CA HIS A 99 6.83 -4.72 8.97
C HIS A 99 7.98 -3.72 9.15
N ASN A 100 7.68 -2.57 9.77
CA ASN A 100 8.68 -1.63 10.24
C ASN A 100 8.26 -1.11 11.63
N ASP A 101 9.15 -1.23 12.60
CA ASP A 101 8.88 -0.82 13.98
C ASP A 101 9.16 0.65 14.28
N GLN A 102 9.72 1.40 13.33
CA GLN A 102 10.19 2.77 13.54
C GLN A 102 9.11 3.86 13.36
N TRP A 103 7.81 3.51 13.41
CA TRP A 103 6.74 4.50 13.26
C TRP A 103 6.70 5.46 14.46
N ARG A 104 6.67 6.76 14.18
CA ARG A 104 6.65 7.84 15.18
C ARG A 104 5.26 8.48 15.22
N PRO A 105 4.50 8.30 16.31
CA PRO A 105 3.22 8.96 16.51
C PRO A 105 3.33 10.49 16.38
N GLY A 106 2.31 11.13 15.81
CA GLY A 106 2.30 12.57 15.53
C GLY A 106 3.29 13.10 14.48
N VAL A 107 4.20 12.25 13.97
CA VAL A 107 5.24 12.64 12.99
C VAL A 107 5.15 11.86 11.69
N ASP A 108 4.80 10.57 11.73
CA ASP A 108 4.61 9.75 10.54
C ASP A 108 3.14 9.73 10.10
N GLY A 109 2.94 9.52 8.81
CA GLY A 109 1.63 9.54 8.16
C GLY A 109 1.69 8.83 6.81
N ILE A 110 0.80 9.20 5.90
CA ILE A 110 0.64 8.42 4.66
C ILE A 110 1.89 8.46 3.78
N TRP A 111 2.66 9.56 3.83
CA TRP A 111 3.93 9.71 3.12
C TRP A 111 4.98 8.69 3.56
N THR A 112 5.03 8.37 4.86
CA THR A 112 5.94 7.35 5.41
C THR A 112 5.55 5.98 4.88
N MET A 113 4.25 5.70 4.77
CA MET A 113 3.76 4.44 4.20
C MET A 113 4.06 4.34 2.69
N LEU A 114 3.86 5.40 1.91
CA LEU A 114 4.21 5.43 0.49
C LEU A 114 5.70 5.15 0.27
N ARG A 115 6.57 5.77 1.08
CA ARG A 115 8.01 5.51 1.00
C ARG A 115 8.36 4.06 1.34
N ARG A 116 7.64 3.43 2.28
CA ARG A 116 7.79 2.01 2.61
C ARG A 116 7.36 1.11 1.45
N ILE A 117 6.26 1.45 0.77
CA ILE A 117 5.78 0.73 -0.42
C ILE A 117 6.85 0.80 -1.52
N ASP A 118 7.37 1.99 -1.83
CA ASP A 118 8.43 2.17 -2.83
C ASP A 118 9.66 1.31 -2.50
N THR A 119 10.13 1.39 -1.26
CA THR A 119 11.29 0.61 -0.78
C THR A 119 11.04 -0.89 -0.89
N ALA A 120 9.83 -1.36 -0.56
CA ALA A 120 9.46 -2.77 -0.65
C ALA A 120 9.40 -3.26 -2.10
N LEU A 121 8.89 -2.45 -3.01
CA LEU A 121 8.84 -2.75 -4.44
C LEU A 121 10.25 -2.75 -5.07
N GLU A 122 11.13 -1.86 -4.63
CA GLU A 122 12.54 -1.83 -5.05
C GLU A 122 13.36 -2.99 -4.47
N ALA A 123 13.09 -3.40 -3.23
CA ALA A 123 13.79 -4.51 -2.56
C ALA A 123 13.23 -5.89 -2.93
N ALA A 124 12.13 -5.95 -3.68
CA ALA A 124 11.63 -7.20 -4.25
C ALA A 124 12.65 -7.73 -5.27
N ALA A 125 13.31 -8.82 -4.89
CA ALA A 125 14.24 -9.62 -5.68
C ALA A 125 13.85 -11.09 -5.52
#